data_AF-A0A4Z1ELM9-F1
#
_entry.id   AF-A0A4Z1ELM9-F1
#
_cell.length_a   1.000
_cell.length_b   1.000
_cell.length_c   1.000
_cell.angle_alpha   90.00
_cell.angle_beta   90.00
_cell.angle_gamma   90.00
#
_symmetry.space_group_name_H-M   'P 1'
#
loop_
_entity.id
_entity.type
_entity.pdbx_description
1 polymer ?
#
loop_
_entity_poly.entity_id
_entity_poly.type
_entity_poly.pdbx_seq_one_letter_code
_entity_poly.pdbx_strand_id
1 'polypeptide(L)'
;MGENFQDSPLGPSDPNPVIIIGAGCTGLAIAQGLRKAGIPTIVFEKNAGISIPGQRDWNMGFHWGMNALKTLIPESALPKLQSCQVDPHTPTKPLDTLSFLNGSTGDVMFAPEIPYFHRLRRSKLRALLTQDLDIRWNKRLKDIIFANDGKSTTCVFDDGQHITGRLVVGTDGARSAVRRLLLGPEQSLNTRLPYAASFVQAKYTREQALHLRSFHPLFLAGPHPDNLMAFFGLQDAPDPDKPESWTFFFFISWNSSIETQDAESKIFDNAARLRQVREMAKGYAEPWKSAFEWLPEDQPVWYFGLAVWDPREETHRWDNRNGRVTLAGDSAHPMTYQRGQGLNHSITDAGNLVKLLKADSCQSSAIAKYEEEMIARAGEEVHLSVINTTMLHDWSKVLESPVFKNALRMQS
;
A
#
# COMPACT_ATOMS: atom_id res chain seq x y z
N MET A 1 -39.20 5.81 31.65
CA MET A 1 -38.43 4.56 31.88
C MET A 1 -37.36 4.53 30.81
N GLY A 2 -36.14 4.92 31.18
CA GLY A 2 -34.98 4.88 30.28
C GLY A 2 -34.30 3.53 30.42
N GLU A 3 -34.14 2.82 29.31
CA GLU A 3 -33.41 1.56 29.28
C GLU A 3 -31.91 1.86 29.16
N ASN A 4 -31.18 1.54 30.24
CA ASN A 4 -29.73 1.48 30.23
C ASN A 4 -29.28 0.28 29.40
N PHE A 5 -28.74 0.53 28.21
CA PHE A 5 -27.91 -0.44 27.51
C PHE A 5 -26.58 -0.58 28.27
N GLN A 6 -26.48 -1.60 29.11
CA GLN A 6 -25.19 -2.03 29.64
C GLN A 6 -24.44 -2.79 28.54
N ASP A 7 -23.54 -2.08 27.86
CA ASP A 7 -22.52 -2.71 27.03
C ASP A 7 -21.62 -3.60 27.90
N SER A 8 -21.49 -4.85 27.47
CA SER A 8 -20.68 -5.88 28.13
C SER A 8 -19.19 -5.54 28.00
N PRO A 9 -18.36 -5.75 29.03
CA PRO A 9 -16.94 -5.38 29.00
C PRO A 9 -16.19 -6.10 27.85
N LEU A 10 -15.44 -5.31 27.07
CA LEU A 10 -14.54 -5.76 26.00
C LEU A 10 -13.30 -6.46 26.60
N GLY A 11 -13.51 -7.68 27.08
CA GLY A 11 -12.51 -8.68 27.47
C GLY A 11 -12.87 -10.06 26.90
N PRO A 12 -12.14 -11.14 27.22
CA PRO A 12 -12.21 -12.46 26.56
C PRO A 12 -13.55 -13.24 26.69
N SER A 13 -14.64 -12.57 27.05
CA SER A 13 -15.98 -13.13 27.26
C SER A 13 -16.91 -13.05 26.05
N ASP A 14 -16.61 -12.29 24.99
CA ASP A 14 -17.36 -12.36 23.73
C ASP A 14 -16.69 -13.37 22.79
N PRO A 15 -17.29 -14.56 22.57
CA PRO A 15 -16.70 -15.59 21.72
C PRO A 15 -16.72 -15.21 20.22
N ASN A 16 -17.46 -14.17 19.82
CA ASN A 16 -17.59 -13.82 18.42
C ASN A 16 -16.33 -13.12 17.88
N PRO A 17 -15.77 -13.60 16.76
CA PRO A 17 -14.52 -13.07 16.25
C PRO A 17 -14.68 -11.71 15.58
N VAL A 18 -13.57 -10.97 15.51
CA VAL A 18 -13.37 -9.93 14.49
C VAL A 18 -13.04 -10.63 13.17
N ILE A 19 -13.82 -10.33 12.14
CA ILE A 19 -13.65 -10.87 10.79
C ILE A 19 -12.85 -9.87 9.97
N ILE A 20 -11.68 -10.27 9.45
CA ILE A 20 -10.85 -9.44 8.60
C ILE A 20 -10.97 -9.95 7.16
N ILE A 21 -11.39 -9.08 6.24
CA ILE A 21 -11.50 -9.41 4.82
C ILE A 21 -10.27 -8.86 4.09
N GLY A 22 -9.39 -9.76 3.64
CA GLY A 22 -8.14 -9.45 2.95
C GLY A 22 -6.88 -9.80 3.76
N ALA A 23 -5.98 -10.61 3.20
CA ALA A 23 -4.68 -10.93 3.79
C ALA A 23 -3.54 -10.07 3.19
N GLY A 24 -3.80 -8.76 3.04
CA GLY A 24 -2.79 -7.75 2.76
C GLY A 24 -1.97 -7.40 4.01
N CYS A 25 -0.98 -6.49 3.87
CA CYS A 25 -0.18 -6.05 5.01
C CYS A 25 -1.05 -5.47 6.14
N THR A 26 -2.06 -4.66 5.80
CA THR A 26 -3.01 -4.06 6.75
C THR A 26 -3.78 -5.11 7.53
N GLY A 27 -4.49 -6.01 6.84
CA GLY A 27 -5.32 -7.05 7.48
C GLY A 27 -4.50 -8.00 8.36
N LEU A 28 -3.31 -8.40 7.88
CA LEU A 28 -2.42 -9.26 8.66
C LEU A 28 -1.83 -8.52 9.88
N ALA A 29 -1.53 -7.23 9.78
CA ALA A 29 -1.05 -6.44 10.91
C ALA A 29 -2.14 -6.24 11.97
N ILE A 30 -3.39 -5.98 11.57
CA ILE A 30 -4.55 -5.95 12.48
C ILE A 30 -4.70 -7.30 13.17
N ALA A 31 -4.66 -8.41 12.41
CA ALA A 31 -4.80 -9.75 12.95
C ALA A 31 -3.71 -10.09 13.99
N GLN A 32 -2.45 -9.72 13.74
CA GLN A 32 -1.36 -9.87 14.71
C GLN A 32 -1.64 -9.09 16.00
N GLY A 33 -2.05 -7.81 15.87
CA GLY A 33 -2.36 -6.97 17.03
C GLY A 33 -3.54 -7.50 17.85
N LEU A 34 -4.62 -7.94 17.20
CA LEU A 34 -5.78 -8.52 17.87
C LEU A 34 -5.43 -9.85 18.55
N ARG A 35 -4.67 -10.73 17.88
CA ARG A 35 -4.16 -11.97 18.49
C ARG A 35 -3.33 -11.67 19.73
N LYS A 36 -2.38 -10.73 19.64
CA LYS A 36 -1.55 -10.29 20.78
C LYS A 36 -2.38 -9.71 21.93
N ALA A 37 -3.53 -9.11 21.62
CA ALA A 37 -4.48 -8.62 22.60
C ALA A 37 -5.46 -9.68 23.14
N GLY A 38 -5.39 -10.93 22.67
CA GLY A 38 -6.32 -12.00 23.07
C GLY A 38 -7.73 -11.85 22.50
N ILE A 39 -7.91 -11.08 21.43
CA ILE A 39 -9.19 -10.87 20.77
C ILE A 39 -9.38 -11.92 19.66
N PRO A 40 -10.42 -12.78 19.72
CA PRO A 40 -10.70 -13.77 18.69
C PRO A 40 -10.81 -13.11 17.31
N THR A 41 -10.07 -13.63 16.32
CA THR A 41 -9.95 -13.01 15.00
C THR A 41 -9.78 -14.08 13.93
N ILE A 42 -10.43 -13.90 12.78
CA ILE A 42 -10.27 -14.78 11.60
C ILE A 42 -10.05 -13.90 10.36
N VAL A 43 -9.03 -14.23 9.57
CA VAL A 43 -8.72 -13.55 8.30
C VAL A 43 -9.26 -14.37 7.13
N PHE A 44 -9.94 -13.73 6.19
CA PHE A 44 -10.45 -14.35 4.97
C PHE A 44 -9.76 -13.75 3.75
N GLU A 45 -9.28 -14.58 2.84
CA GLU A 45 -8.57 -14.16 1.64
C GLU A 45 -9.06 -14.90 0.41
N LYS A 46 -9.37 -14.15 -0.65
CA LYS A 46 -9.88 -14.70 -1.91
C LYS A 46 -8.86 -15.53 -2.68
N ASN A 47 -7.57 -15.25 -2.49
CA ASN A 47 -6.50 -15.99 -3.13
C ASN A 47 -6.28 -17.36 -2.47
N ALA A 48 -5.72 -18.31 -3.23
CA ALA A 48 -5.49 -19.68 -2.77
C ALA A 48 -4.36 -19.83 -1.75
N GLY A 49 -3.53 -18.80 -1.58
CA GLY A 49 -2.40 -18.82 -0.66
C GLY A 49 -1.72 -17.46 -0.58
N ILE A 50 -0.69 -17.39 0.27
CA ILE A 50 0.02 -16.14 0.54
C ILE A 50 0.77 -15.60 -0.69
N SER A 51 1.33 -16.52 -1.46
CA SER A 51 2.02 -16.28 -2.72
C SER A 51 1.29 -17.05 -3.81
N ILE A 52 0.99 -16.38 -4.90
CA ILE A 52 0.42 -17.00 -6.09
C ILE A 52 1.52 -17.00 -7.17
N PRO A 53 1.84 -18.14 -7.82
CA PRO A 53 2.80 -18.17 -8.90
C PRO A 53 2.48 -17.14 -9.98
N GLY A 54 3.49 -16.38 -10.43
CA GLY A 54 3.33 -15.33 -11.43
C GLY A 54 2.63 -14.05 -10.92
N GLN A 55 2.22 -13.99 -9.65
CA GLN A 55 1.69 -12.76 -9.06
C GLN A 55 2.80 -11.73 -8.91
N ARG A 56 2.47 -10.50 -9.31
CA ARG A 56 3.33 -9.33 -9.14
C ARG A 56 3.60 -9.09 -7.66
N ASP A 57 4.86 -8.83 -7.34
CA ASP A 57 5.27 -8.39 -6.02
C ASP A 57 5.71 -6.93 -6.08
N TRP A 58 5.70 -6.26 -4.93
CA TRP A 58 6.04 -4.84 -4.83
C TRP A 58 7.00 -4.62 -3.66
N ASN A 59 7.75 -3.54 -3.72
CA ASN A 59 8.46 -3.02 -2.56
C ASN A 59 7.80 -1.71 -2.10
N MET A 60 7.98 -1.38 -0.83
CA MET A 60 7.35 -0.21 -0.20
C MET A 60 8.37 0.50 0.69
N GLY A 61 8.38 1.83 0.65
CA GLY A 61 9.05 2.63 1.67
C GLY A 61 8.29 2.53 2.99
N PHE A 62 9.00 2.38 4.10
CA PHE A 62 8.40 2.25 5.43
C PHE A 62 9.29 2.90 6.48
N HIS A 63 8.72 3.79 7.30
CA HIS A 63 9.49 4.57 8.26
C HIS A 63 8.65 4.88 9.51
N TRP A 64 7.83 5.93 9.51
CA TRP A 64 7.10 6.34 10.72
C TRP A 64 6.02 5.33 11.15
N GLY A 65 5.46 4.57 10.19
CA GLY A 65 4.54 3.47 10.48
C GLY A 65 5.19 2.30 11.25
N MET A 66 6.53 2.24 11.32
CA MET A 66 7.26 1.22 12.07
C MET A 66 6.91 1.23 13.56
N ASN A 67 6.62 2.41 14.13
CA ASN A 67 6.22 2.51 15.52
C ASN A 67 4.91 1.78 15.78
N ALA A 68 3.92 1.90 14.89
CA ALA A 68 2.68 1.14 14.97
C ALA A 68 2.94 -0.36 14.76
N LEU A 69 3.78 -0.75 13.79
CA LEU A 69 4.08 -2.16 13.54
C LEU A 69 4.63 -2.86 14.79
N LYS A 70 5.56 -2.21 15.50
CA LYS A 70 6.19 -2.74 16.72
C LYS A 70 5.18 -3.06 17.83
N THR A 71 4.07 -2.32 17.91
CA THR A 71 3.03 -2.60 18.91
C THR A 71 2.18 -3.81 18.53
N LEU A 72 2.01 -4.06 17.22
CA LEU A 72 1.14 -5.10 16.66
C LEU A 72 1.77 -6.49 16.67
N ILE A 73 3.07 -6.60 16.39
CA ILE A 73 3.75 -7.90 16.29
C ILE A 73 4.40 -8.31 17.63
N PRO A 74 4.64 -9.62 17.84
CA PRO A 74 5.44 -10.07 18.98
C PRO A 74 6.89 -9.61 18.85
N GLU A 75 7.57 -9.38 19.99
CA GLU A 75 8.96 -8.92 20.01
C GLU A 75 9.92 -9.88 19.27
N SER A 76 9.63 -11.18 19.32
CA SER A 76 10.39 -12.22 18.61
C SER A 76 10.35 -12.11 17.08
N ALA A 77 9.38 -11.36 16.52
CA ALA A 77 9.30 -11.09 15.09
C ALA A 77 10.12 -9.87 14.66
N LEU A 78 10.50 -8.97 15.59
CA LEU A 78 11.21 -7.73 15.25
C LEU A 78 12.54 -7.97 14.54
N PRO A 79 13.42 -8.89 14.98
CA PRO A 79 14.68 -9.16 14.28
C PRO A 79 14.47 -9.67 12.84
N LYS A 80 13.32 -10.30 12.56
CA LYS A 80 13.01 -10.86 11.23
C LYS A 80 12.62 -9.78 10.22
N LEU A 81 12.33 -8.55 10.64
CA LEU A 81 12.00 -7.45 9.71
C LEU A 81 13.14 -7.15 8.74
N GLN A 82 14.40 -7.37 9.15
CA GLN A 82 15.55 -7.22 8.25
C GLN A 82 15.47 -8.19 7.06
N SER A 83 14.97 -9.41 7.28
CA SER A 83 14.79 -10.39 6.19
C SER A 83 13.72 -9.95 5.16
N CYS A 84 12.81 -9.05 5.56
CA CYS A 84 11.78 -8.51 4.69
C CYS A 84 12.27 -7.40 3.76
N GLN A 85 13.50 -6.92 3.92
CA GLN A 85 14.02 -5.84 3.09
C GLN A 85 14.21 -6.29 1.63
N VAL A 86 14.23 -5.31 0.73
CA VAL A 86 14.66 -5.51 -0.66
C VAL A 86 16.11 -5.99 -0.72
N ASP A 87 16.94 -5.56 0.23
CA ASP A 87 18.28 -6.09 0.48
C ASP A 87 18.38 -6.50 1.95
N PRO A 88 18.24 -7.81 2.28
CA PRO A 88 18.33 -8.29 3.65
C PRO A 88 19.76 -8.22 4.22
N HIS A 89 20.78 -8.03 3.37
CA HIS A 89 22.19 -7.97 3.76
C HIS A 89 22.66 -6.55 4.10
N THR A 90 21.87 -5.53 3.74
CA THR A 90 22.11 -4.13 4.09
C THR A 90 21.18 -3.70 5.22
N PRO A 91 21.69 -3.48 6.45
CA PRO A 91 20.88 -2.96 7.55
C PRO A 91 20.34 -1.56 7.24
N THR A 92 19.13 -1.26 7.73
CA THR A 92 18.61 0.12 7.70
C THR A 92 19.50 1.03 8.54
N LYS A 93 19.87 2.18 7.98
CA LYS A 93 20.72 3.15 8.67
C LYS A 93 19.88 3.97 9.65
N PRO A 94 20.48 4.53 10.71
CA PRO A 94 19.81 5.51 11.56
C PRO A 94 19.26 6.70 10.77
N LEU A 95 19.96 7.08 9.70
CA LEU A 95 19.61 8.17 8.82
C LEU A 95 19.98 7.79 7.38
N ASP A 96 19.00 7.83 6.47
CA ASP A 96 19.18 7.55 5.05
C ASP A 96 18.88 8.79 4.21
N THR A 97 19.72 9.07 3.22
CA THR A 97 19.52 10.16 2.26
C THR A 97 18.76 9.63 1.05
N LEU A 98 17.61 10.23 0.73
CA LEU A 98 16.83 9.86 -0.44
C LEU A 98 17.06 10.87 -1.57
N SER A 99 17.72 10.46 -2.65
CA SER A 99 18.09 11.38 -3.72
C SER A 99 16.95 11.59 -4.73
N PHE A 100 16.64 12.85 -4.97
CA PHE A 100 15.83 13.34 -6.08
C PHE A 100 16.76 14.06 -7.06
N LEU A 101 16.89 13.50 -8.25
CA LEU A 101 17.77 14.02 -9.29
C LEU A 101 16.95 14.75 -10.36
N ASN A 102 17.57 15.69 -11.06
CA ASN A 102 17.05 16.17 -12.32
C ASN A 102 17.11 15.00 -13.30
N GLY A 103 15.94 14.58 -13.79
CA GLY A 103 15.82 13.43 -14.66
C GLY A 103 16.64 13.55 -15.94
N SER A 104 16.87 14.76 -16.45
CA SER A 104 17.61 14.98 -17.71
C SER A 104 19.12 15.09 -17.50
N THR A 105 19.58 15.77 -16.45
CA THR A 105 21.02 16.03 -16.23
C THR A 105 21.67 15.07 -15.24
N GLY A 106 20.89 14.44 -14.35
CA GLY A 106 21.38 13.63 -13.23
C GLY A 106 21.82 14.45 -12.01
N ASP A 107 21.73 15.78 -12.06
CA ASP A 107 22.12 16.64 -10.93
C ASP A 107 21.19 16.47 -9.74
N VAL A 108 21.73 16.53 -8.52
CA VAL A 108 20.91 16.46 -7.30
C VAL A 108 20.04 17.72 -7.18
N MET A 109 18.72 17.54 -7.16
CA MET A 109 17.76 18.63 -6.90
C MET A 109 17.39 18.72 -5.42
N PHE A 110 17.25 17.56 -4.77
CA PHE A 110 16.84 17.47 -3.37
C PHE A 110 17.31 16.13 -2.78
N ALA A 111 17.74 16.13 -1.52
CA ALA A 111 18.32 14.94 -0.87
C ALA A 111 17.94 14.90 0.62
N PRO A 112 16.65 14.71 0.97
CA PRO A 112 16.21 14.69 2.34
C PRO A 112 16.78 13.50 3.10
N GLU A 113 17.08 13.75 4.37
CA GLU A 113 17.44 12.72 5.33
C GLU A 113 16.20 12.19 6.04
N ILE A 114 15.99 10.88 5.96
CA ILE A 114 14.86 10.17 6.57
C ILE A 114 15.40 9.20 7.62
N PRO A 115 14.98 9.33 8.90
CA PRO A 115 15.39 8.40 9.93
C PRO A 115 14.83 7.00 9.70
N TYR A 116 15.68 5.99 9.82
CA TYR A 116 15.30 4.57 9.72
C TYR A 116 14.40 4.25 8.51
N PHE A 117 14.84 4.60 7.31
CA PHE A 117 14.07 4.30 6.10
C PHE A 117 14.22 2.83 5.70
N HIS A 118 13.14 2.08 5.82
CA HIS A 118 13.07 0.69 5.38
C HIS A 118 12.52 0.59 3.96
N ARG A 119 13.04 -0.35 3.19
CA ARG A 119 12.51 -0.75 1.89
C ARG A 119 12.09 -2.20 1.97
N LEU A 120 10.81 -2.43 2.22
CA LEU A 120 10.29 -3.77 2.50
C LEU A 120 9.65 -4.38 1.25
N ARG A 121 9.93 -5.66 1.00
CA ARG A 121 9.19 -6.46 0.02
C ARG A 121 7.84 -6.85 0.60
N ARG A 122 6.77 -6.57 -0.15
CA ARG A 122 5.38 -6.84 0.24
C ARG A 122 5.17 -8.32 0.53
N SER A 123 5.62 -9.20 -0.35
CA SER A 123 5.52 -10.66 -0.15
C SER A 123 6.19 -11.12 1.14
N LYS A 124 7.42 -10.67 1.43
CA LYS A 124 8.17 -11.05 2.62
C LYS A 124 7.54 -10.50 3.91
N LEU A 125 7.07 -9.24 3.89
CA LEU A 125 6.36 -8.67 5.04
C LEU A 125 5.05 -9.43 5.32
N ARG A 126 4.27 -9.76 4.27
CA ARG A 126 3.07 -10.59 4.42
C ARG A 126 3.42 -11.94 5.04
N ALA A 127 4.47 -12.63 4.55
CA ALA A 127 4.90 -13.92 5.08
C ALA A 127 5.32 -13.87 6.56
N LEU A 128 5.96 -12.77 6.97
CA LEU A 128 6.25 -12.55 8.39
C LEU A 128 4.99 -12.34 9.22
N LEU A 129 3.99 -11.65 8.68
CA LEU A 129 2.76 -11.33 9.40
C LEU A 129 1.72 -12.47 9.42
N THR A 130 1.84 -13.50 8.58
CA THR A 130 0.91 -14.65 8.59
C THR A 130 1.14 -15.64 9.73
N GLN A 131 2.22 -15.51 10.48
CA GLN A 131 2.61 -16.50 11.50
C GLN A 131 1.56 -16.60 12.61
N ASP A 132 1.14 -17.83 12.93
CA ASP A 132 0.17 -18.16 13.98
C ASP A 132 -1.20 -17.46 13.89
N LEU A 133 -1.68 -17.16 12.67
CA LEU A 133 -3.02 -16.60 12.45
C LEU A 133 -3.99 -17.65 11.90
N ASP A 134 -5.27 -17.55 12.27
CA ASP A 134 -6.34 -18.27 11.58
C ASP A 134 -6.67 -17.54 10.26
N ILE A 135 -6.19 -18.09 9.15
CA ILE A 135 -6.40 -17.55 7.80
C ILE A 135 -7.13 -18.58 6.95
N ARG A 136 -8.29 -18.18 6.40
CA ARG A 136 -9.11 -18.98 5.49
C ARG A 136 -8.93 -18.48 4.06
N TRP A 137 -8.21 -19.26 3.26
CA TRP A 137 -7.92 -19.00 1.85
C TRP A 137 -9.06 -19.47 0.93
N ASN A 138 -9.06 -19.01 -0.33
CA ASN A 138 -10.14 -19.23 -1.29
C ASN A 138 -11.51 -18.73 -0.81
N LYS A 139 -11.52 -17.61 -0.07
CA LYS A 139 -12.72 -17.03 0.52
C LYS A 139 -12.94 -15.64 -0.05
N ARG A 140 -13.81 -15.54 -1.05
CA ARG A 140 -14.24 -14.26 -1.60
C ARG A 140 -15.53 -13.84 -0.91
N LEU A 141 -15.49 -12.69 -0.25
CA LEU A 141 -16.69 -12.08 0.32
C LEU A 141 -17.69 -11.78 -0.80
N LYS A 142 -18.93 -12.22 -0.60
CA LYS A 142 -20.07 -11.98 -1.48
C LYS A 142 -21.03 -10.96 -0.88
N ASP A 143 -21.31 -11.06 0.42
CA ASP A 143 -22.28 -10.21 1.11
C ASP A 143 -21.97 -10.07 2.61
N ILE A 144 -22.54 -9.04 3.26
CA ILE A 144 -22.50 -8.83 4.71
C ILE A 144 -23.93 -8.62 5.21
N ILE A 145 -24.42 -9.53 6.04
CA ILE A 145 -25.73 -9.46 6.66
C ILE A 145 -25.58 -8.89 8.07
N PHE A 146 -26.29 -7.82 8.38
CA PHE A 146 -26.29 -7.21 9.72
C PHE A 146 -27.51 -7.68 10.49
N ALA A 147 -27.30 -8.28 11.66
CA ALA A 147 -28.42 -8.73 12.49
C ALA A 147 -29.21 -7.54 13.04
N ASN A 148 -30.52 -7.74 13.21
CA ASN A 148 -31.44 -6.72 13.74
C ASN A 148 -31.21 -6.45 15.23
N ASP A 149 -30.54 -7.35 15.94
CA ASP A 149 -30.17 -7.21 17.35
C ASP A 149 -29.10 -6.14 17.61
N GLY A 150 -28.49 -5.60 16.54
CA GLY A 150 -27.43 -4.59 16.63
C GLY A 150 -26.09 -5.15 17.12
N LYS A 151 -25.95 -6.46 17.32
CA LYS A 151 -24.79 -7.08 17.98
C LYS A 151 -23.90 -7.87 17.02
N SER A 152 -24.48 -8.56 16.06
CA SER A 152 -23.74 -9.47 15.18
C SER A 152 -23.80 -9.07 13.70
N THR A 153 -22.82 -9.56 12.96
CA THR A 153 -22.70 -9.41 11.51
C THR A 153 -22.20 -10.72 10.92
N THR A 154 -22.74 -11.10 9.76
CA THR A 154 -22.45 -12.38 9.10
C THR A 154 -21.91 -12.12 7.71
N CYS A 155 -20.67 -12.55 7.47
CA CYS A 155 -20.09 -12.58 6.12
C CYS A 155 -20.57 -13.82 5.37
N VAL A 156 -21.04 -13.60 4.14
CA VAL A 156 -21.39 -14.65 3.19
C VAL A 156 -20.31 -14.73 2.12
N PHE A 157 -19.77 -15.93 1.89
CA PHE A 157 -18.73 -16.17 0.90
C PHE A 157 -19.31 -16.77 -0.40
N ASP A 158 -18.55 -16.72 -1.49
CA ASP A 158 -18.97 -17.22 -2.80
C ASP A 158 -19.18 -18.74 -2.86
N ASP A 159 -18.57 -19.48 -1.94
CA ASP A 159 -18.79 -20.93 -1.75
C ASP A 159 -20.01 -21.26 -0.86
N GLY A 160 -20.78 -20.25 -0.45
CA GLY A 160 -21.98 -20.40 0.37
C GLY A 160 -21.71 -20.56 1.87
N GLN A 161 -20.45 -20.53 2.33
CA GLN A 161 -20.17 -20.52 3.76
C GLN A 161 -20.53 -19.18 4.39
N HIS A 162 -21.03 -19.25 5.63
CA HIS A 162 -21.44 -18.10 6.42
C HIS A 162 -20.61 -18.06 7.70
N ILE A 163 -20.05 -16.92 8.03
CA ILE A 163 -19.27 -16.73 9.27
C ILE A 163 -19.80 -15.51 9.99
N THR A 164 -20.26 -15.71 11.20
CA THR A 164 -20.75 -14.66 12.09
C THR A 164 -19.63 -14.15 12.98
N GLY A 165 -19.56 -12.84 13.15
CA GLY A 165 -18.63 -12.15 14.01
C GLY A 165 -19.26 -10.91 14.62
N ARG A 166 -18.48 -10.20 15.43
CA ARG A 166 -18.89 -8.94 16.08
C ARG A 166 -18.52 -7.70 15.28
N LEU A 167 -17.52 -7.81 14.42
CA LEU A 167 -16.97 -6.72 13.60
C LEU A 167 -16.43 -7.29 12.29
N VAL A 168 -16.72 -6.63 11.17
CA VAL A 168 -16.04 -6.86 9.88
C VAL A 168 -15.08 -5.71 9.60
N VAL A 169 -13.82 -6.01 9.31
CA VAL A 169 -12.83 -5.02 8.86
C VAL A 169 -12.46 -5.31 7.41
N GLY A 170 -12.83 -4.41 6.51
CA GLY A 170 -12.41 -4.46 5.11
C GLY A 170 -10.96 -4.03 4.97
N THR A 171 -10.10 -4.92 4.50
CA THR A 171 -8.66 -4.68 4.20
C THR A 171 -8.27 -5.29 2.85
N ASP A 172 -9.26 -5.44 1.98
CA ASP A 172 -9.23 -6.18 0.72
C ASP A 172 -8.76 -5.36 -0.49
N GLY A 173 -8.08 -4.26 -0.20
CA GLY A 173 -7.32 -3.46 -1.15
C GLY A 173 -8.13 -2.42 -1.91
N ALA A 174 -7.47 -1.77 -2.87
CA ALA A 174 -7.98 -0.62 -3.62
C ALA A 174 -9.28 -0.87 -4.41
N ARG A 175 -9.71 -2.12 -4.58
CA ARG A 175 -10.98 -2.53 -5.21
C ARG A 175 -11.84 -3.31 -4.22
N SER A 176 -12.01 -2.75 -3.03
CA SER A 176 -12.62 -3.40 -1.88
C SER A 176 -14.07 -3.82 -2.15
N ALA A 177 -14.37 -5.11 -1.90
CA ALA A 177 -15.71 -5.64 -1.90
C ALA A 177 -16.50 -5.15 -0.69
N VAL A 178 -15.84 -5.00 0.48
CA VAL A 178 -16.49 -4.42 1.67
C VAL A 178 -16.95 -3.00 1.38
N ARG A 179 -16.07 -2.13 0.86
CA ARG A 179 -16.41 -0.77 0.47
C ARG A 179 -17.57 -0.74 -0.52
N ARG A 180 -17.57 -1.64 -1.51
CA ARG A 180 -18.66 -1.79 -2.49
C ARG A 180 -19.99 -2.22 -1.86
N LEU A 181 -19.99 -3.08 -0.85
CA LEU A 181 -21.22 -3.51 -0.16
C LEU A 181 -21.80 -2.40 0.72
N LEU A 182 -20.98 -1.49 1.22
CA LEU A 182 -21.42 -0.37 2.05
C LEU A 182 -21.96 0.80 1.24
N LEU A 183 -21.30 1.13 0.13
CA LEU A 183 -21.59 2.34 -0.66
C LEU A 183 -22.27 2.06 -2.01
N GLY A 184 -22.32 0.79 -2.43
CA GLY A 184 -22.76 0.41 -3.75
C GLY A 184 -21.65 0.52 -4.82
N PRO A 185 -21.96 0.10 -6.07
CA PRO A 185 -20.97 -0.08 -7.12
C PRO A 185 -20.39 1.21 -7.68
N GLU A 186 -21.06 2.35 -7.57
CA GLU A 186 -20.61 3.62 -8.15
C GLU A 186 -19.70 4.39 -7.19
N GLN A 187 -20.18 4.64 -5.96
CA GLN A 187 -19.44 5.39 -4.92
C GLN A 187 -18.19 4.67 -4.39
N SER A 188 -18.07 3.35 -4.62
CA SER A 188 -16.90 2.57 -4.21
C SER A 188 -15.74 2.59 -5.22
N LEU A 189 -15.95 3.13 -6.43
CA LEU A 189 -14.93 3.21 -7.47
C LEU A 189 -13.89 4.27 -7.13
N ASN A 190 -12.63 3.96 -7.41
CA ASN A 190 -11.55 4.92 -7.28
C ASN A 190 -11.70 6.01 -8.36
N THR A 191 -11.52 7.27 -7.95
CA THR A 191 -11.43 8.42 -8.84
C THR A 191 -10.15 8.31 -9.66
N ARG A 192 -10.30 8.18 -10.98
CA ARG A 192 -9.18 8.13 -11.92
C ARG A 192 -8.55 9.53 -12.06
N LEU A 193 -7.24 9.56 -12.19
CA LEU A 193 -6.46 10.77 -12.42
C LEU A 193 -5.91 10.79 -13.86
N PRO A 194 -5.66 11.96 -14.45
CA PRO A 194 -5.08 12.10 -15.79
C PRO A 194 -3.57 11.85 -15.79
N TYR A 195 -3.14 10.77 -15.12
CA TYR A 195 -1.75 10.35 -15.06
C TYR A 195 -1.69 8.84 -15.25
N ALA A 196 -0.68 8.38 -15.96
CA ALA A 196 -0.39 6.98 -16.19
C ALA A 196 1.04 6.65 -15.82
N ALA A 197 1.33 5.37 -15.63
CA ALA A 197 2.67 4.89 -15.33
C ALA A 197 2.91 3.51 -15.90
N SER A 198 4.17 3.25 -16.24
CA SER A 198 4.66 1.93 -16.64
C SER A 198 5.80 1.49 -15.73
N PHE A 199 5.65 0.29 -15.17
CA PHE A 199 6.57 -0.30 -14.21
C PHE A 199 7.27 -1.50 -14.79
N VAL A 200 8.52 -1.68 -14.38
CA VAL A 200 9.37 -2.79 -14.80
C VAL A 200 10.02 -3.42 -13.57
N GLN A 201 10.12 -4.74 -13.60
CA GLN A 201 11.02 -5.51 -12.75
C GLN A 201 11.92 -6.36 -13.62
N ALA A 202 13.23 -6.14 -13.52
CA ALA A 202 14.21 -6.77 -14.39
C ALA A 202 15.46 -7.19 -13.63
N LYS A 203 16.11 -8.24 -14.15
CA LYS A 203 17.46 -8.64 -13.79
C LYS A 203 18.38 -8.29 -14.95
N TYR A 204 19.65 -8.10 -14.64
CA TYR A 204 20.66 -7.72 -15.63
C TYR A 204 21.88 -8.65 -15.53
N THR A 205 22.80 -8.51 -16.48
CA THR A 205 24.12 -9.13 -16.34
C THR A 205 24.83 -8.60 -15.08
N ARG A 206 25.84 -9.33 -14.60
CA ARG A 206 26.60 -8.93 -13.40
C ARG A 206 27.13 -7.50 -13.49
N GLU A 207 27.75 -7.14 -14.62
CA GLU A 207 28.34 -5.82 -14.84
C GLU A 207 27.30 -4.71 -14.84
N GLN A 208 26.19 -4.90 -15.56
CA GLN A 208 25.07 -3.96 -15.59
C GLN A 208 24.42 -3.81 -14.22
N ALA A 209 24.21 -4.91 -13.49
CA ALA A 209 23.63 -4.87 -12.14
C ALA A 209 24.52 -4.09 -11.17
N LEU A 210 25.84 -4.29 -11.21
CA LEU A 210 26.80 -3.52 -10.40
C LEU A 210 26.81 -2.04 -10.79
N HIS A 211 26.74 -1.72 -12.08
CA HIS A 211 26.64 -0.34 -12.57
C HIS A 211 25.34 0.34 -12.09
N LEU A 212 24.19 -0.31 -12.27
CA LEU A 212 22.91 0.23 -11.81
C LEU A 212 22.87 0.43 -10.28
N ARG A 213 23.53 -0.47 -9.53
CA ARG A 213 23.65 -0.38 -8.08
C ARG A 213 24.49 0.82 -7.62
N SER A 214 25.44 1.30 -8.43
CA SER A 214 26.37 2.35 -8.02
C SER A 214 25.76 3.74 -7.89
N PHE A 215 24.62 4.01 -8.55
CA PHE A 215 23.93 5.31 -8.48
C PHE A 215 23.27 5.55 -7.12
N HIS A 216 22.45 4.59 -6.66
CA HIS A 216 21.96 4.55 -5.30
C HIS A 216 21.38 3.16 -4.98
N PRO A 217 21.65 2.58 -3.80
CA PRO A 217 21.29 1.19 -3.53
C PRO A 217 19.79 0.96 -3.31
N LEU A 218 18.98 1.97 -2.94
CA LEU A 218 17.63 1.70 -2.42
C LEU A 218 16.51 2.54 -3.04
N PHE A 219 16.79 3.80 -3.37
CA PHE A 219 15.78 4.78 -3.77
C PHE A 219 16.40 5.87 -4.63
N LEU A 220 15.85 6.10 -5.81
CA LEU A 220 16.18 7.23 -6.65
C LEU A 220 14.91 7.71 -7.32
N ALA A 221 14.68 9.01 -7.32
CA ALA A 221 13.53 9.64 -7.94
C ALA A 221 14.01 10.73 -8.90
N GLY A 222 13.35 10.87 -10.05
CA GLY A 222 13.81 11.76 -11.11
C GLY A 222 12.64 12.44 -11.81
N PRO A 223 12.19 13.62 -11.38
CA PRO A 223 11.34 14.45 -12.21
C PRO A 223 12.13 14.96 -13.43
N HIS A 224 11.47 15.05 -14.58
CA HIS A 224 12.07 15.43 -15.85
C HIS A 224 11.46 16.73 -16.40
N PRO A 225 12.25 17.60 -17.06
CA PRO A 225 11.75 18.81 -17.73
C PRO A 225 10.58 18.59 -18.70
N ASP A 226 10.48 17.42 -19.31
CA ASP A 226 9.37 17.02 -20.19
C ASP A 226 8.10 16.55 -19.43
N ASN A 227 7.95 16.94 -18.16
CA ASN A 227 6.79 16.59 -17.32
C ASN A 227 6.61 15.07 -17.09
N LEU A 228 7.74 14.35 -17.07
CA LEU A 228 7.80 12.93 -16.72
C LEU A 228 8.32 12.79 -15.28
N MET A 229 7.98 11.67 -14.63
CA MET A 229 8.53 11.33 -13.33
C MET A 229 9.01 9.88 -13.34
N ALA A 230 10.28 9.66 -12.99
CA ALA A 230 10.84 8.32 -12.90
C ALA A 230 11.22 7.94 -11.46
N PHE A 231 11.26 6.65 -11.21
CA PHE A 231 11.80 6.05 -10.00
C PHE A 231 12.73 4.91 -10.37
N PHE A 232 13.81 4.73 -9.61
CA PHE A 232 14.70 3.60 -9.71
C PHE A 232 15.09 3.08 -8.33
N GLY A 233 15.12 1.76 -8.16
CA GLY A 233 15.61 1.15 -6.94
C GLY A 233 15.61 -0.37 -7.00
N LEU A 234 15.97 -0.99 -5.89
CA LEU A 234 16.01 -2.44 -5.78
C LEU A 234 14.64 -3.03 -5.42
N GLN A 235 14.32 -4.18 -6.01
CA GLN A 235 13.20 -5.05 -5.63
C GLN A 235 13.65 -6.20 -4.75
N ASP A 236 14.75 -6.88 -5.08
CA ASP A 236 15.28 -8.02 -4.32
C ASP A 236 16.77 -8.24 -4.59
N ALA A 237 17.57 -8.47 -3.56
CA ALA A 237 18.97 -8.90 -3.63
C ALA A 237 19.19 -10.09 -2.69
N PRO A 238 18.87 -11.33 -3.13
CA PRO A 238 18.92 -12.49 -2.26
C PRO A 238 20.36 -12.90 -1.89
N ASP A 239 21.32 -12.67 -2.77
CA ASP A 239 22.72 -13.07 -2.63
C ASP A 239 23.64 -11.89 -3.02
N PRO A 240 24.42 -11.31 -2.08
CA PRO A 240 25.25 -10.14 -2.34
C PRO A 240 26.42 -10.45 -3.29
N ASP A 241 26.82 -11.72 -3.41
CA ASP A 241 27.94 -12.13 -4.26
C ASP A 241 27.50 -12.45 -5.71
N LYS A 242 26.19 -12.46 -5.97
CA LYS A 242 25.58 -12.72 -7.29
C LYS A 242 24.70 -11.55 -7.76
N PRO A 243 25.28 -10.43 -8.23
CA PRO A 243 24.54 -9.28 -8.76
C PRO A 243 23.56 -9.62 -9.88
N GLU A 244 23.86 -10.61 -10.72
CA GLU A 244 22.96 -11.09 -11.77
C GLU A 244 21.66 -11.73 -11.23
N SER A 245 21.64 -12.09 -9.93
CA SER A 245 20.44 -12.59 -9.26
C SER A 245 19.52 -11.46 -8.77
N TRP A 246 20.01 -10.22 -8.69
CA TRP A 246 19.28 -9.07 -8.16
C TRP A 246 18.19 -8.63 -9.12
N THR A 247 17.05 -8.26 -8.57
CA THR A 247 15.93 -7.69 -9.30
C THR A 247 15.84 -6.20 -8.98
N PHE A 248 15.82 -5.36 -10.02
CA PHE A 248 15.57 -3.94 -9.93
C PHE A 248 14.10 -3.62 -10.19
N PHE A 249 13.62 -2.52 -9.65
CA PHE A 249 12.28 -2.00 -9.83
C PHE A 249 12.32 -0.52 -10.17
N PHE A 250 11.69 -0.17 -11.27
CA PHE A 250 11.69 1.20 -11.77
C PHE A 250 10.45 1.46 -12.61
N PHE A 251 10.11 2.74 -12.76
CA PHE A 251 8.97 3.17 -13.54
C PHE A 251 9.20 4.55 -14.16
N ILE A 252 8.39 4.86 -15.17
CA ILE A 252 8.15 6.22 -15.65
C ILE A 252 6.64 6.47 -15.55
N SER A 253 6.26 7.63 -15.01
CA SER A 253 4.89 8.15 -15.03
C SER A 253 4.81 9.49 -15.77
N TRP A 254 3.65 9.76 -16.36
CA TRP A 254 3.41 10.90 -17.23
C TRP A 254 1.95 11.33 -17.17
N ASN A 255 1.67 12.55 -17.65
CA ASN A 255 0.31 13.03 -17.86
C ASN A 255 -0.34 12.29 -19.04
N SER A 256 -1.52 11.71 -18.81
CA SER A 256 -2.30 11.01 -19.83
C SER A 256 -3.78 11.16 -19.51
N SER A 257 -4.55 11.77 -20.40
CA SER A 257 -5.99 11.96 -20.19
C SER A 257 -6.71 10.61 -20.07
N ILE A 258 -7.86 10.59 -19.41
CA ILE A 258 -8.64 9.36 -19.21
C ILE A 258 -9.00 8.71 -20.55
N GLU A 259 -9.33 9.52 -21.55
CA GLU A 259 -9.64 9.09 -22.91
C GLU A 259 -8.42 8.46 -23.58
N THR A 260 -7.24 9.07 -23.46
CA THR A 260 -5.99 8.49 -23.96
C THR A 260 -5.68 7.17 -23.26
N GLN A 261 -5.79 7.10 -21.94
CA GLN A 261 -5.56 5.87 -21.19
C GLN A 261 -6.49 4.74 -21.68
N ASP A 262 -7.78 5.05 -21.89
CA ASP A 262 -8.77 4.08 -22.35
C ASP A 262 -8.54 3.64 -23.79
N ALA A 263 -8.19 4.58 -24.67
CA ALA A 263 -7.82 4.28 -26.05
C ALA A 263 -6.58 3.37 -26.09
N GLU A 264 -5.49 3.76 -25.44
CA GLU A 264 -4.25 2.99 -25.46
C GLU A 264 -4.41 1.61 -24.80
N SER A 265 -5.22 1.48 -23.75
CA SER A 265 -5.46 0.18 -23.08
C SER A 265 -6.04 -0.89 -24.02
N LYS A 266 -6.65 -0.48 -25.14
CA LYS A 266 -7.25 -1.37 -26.14
C LYS A 266 -6.28 -1.76 -27.27
N ILE A 267 -5.25 -0.95 -27.52
CA ILE A 267 -4.37 -1.10 -28.70
C ILE A 267 -2.92 -1.38 -28.36
N PHE A 268 -2.43 -1.02 -27.17
CA PHE A 268 -1.05 -1.27 -26.78
C PHE A 268 -0.91 -2.68 -26.19
N ASP A 269 -0.13 -3.51 -26.86
CA ASP A 269 0.42 -4.73 -26.30
C ASP A 269 1.69 -4.44 -25.47
N ASN A 270 2.30 -5.51 -24.93
CA ASN A 270 3.52 -5.38 -24.14
C ASN A 270 4.68 -4.76 -24.93
N ALA A 271 4.84 -5.14 -26.21
CA ALA A 271 5.92 -4.64 -27.05
C ALA A 271 5.77 -3.13 -27.34
N ALA A 272 4.53 -2.66 -27.57
CA ALA A 272 4.24 -1.24 -27.70
C ALA A 272 4.54 -0.46 -26.40
N ARG A 273 4.19 -1.02 -25.24
CA ARG A 273 4.53 -0.42 -23.94
C ARG A 273 6.03 -0.36 -23.69
N LEU A 274 6.77 -1.42 -24.02
CA LEU A 274 8.22 -1.44 -23.91
C LEU A 274 8.87 -0.40 -24.82
N ARG A 275 8.43 -0.27 -26.08
CA ARG A 275 8.91 0.79 -26.99
C ARG A 275 8.62 2.19 -26.44
N GLN A 276 7.41 2.42 -25.92
CA GLN A 276 7.03 3.71 -25.33
C GLN A 276 7.96 4.12 -24.18
N VAL A 277 8.19 3.23 -23.20
CA VAL A 277 9.05 3.57 -22.05
C VAL A 277 10.52 3.67 -22.42
N ARG A 278 11.00 2.88 -23.38
CA ARG A 278 12.37 3.03 -23.93
C ARG A 278 12.55 4.39 -24.59
N GLU A 279 11.55 4.85 -25.36
CA GLU A 279 11.61 6.18 -25.99
C GLU A 279 11.64 7.28 -24.95
N MET A 280 10.76 7.23 -23.94
CA MET A 280 10.77 8.18 -22.82
C MET A 280 12.11 8.18 -22.07
N ALA A 281 12.71 7.00 -21.86
CA ALA A 281 13.96 6.86 -21.12
C ALA A 281 15.19 7.44 -21.83
N LYS A 282 15.15 7.65 -23.16
CA LYS A 282 16.27 8.26 -23.90
C LYS A 282 16.59 9.69 -23.45
N GLY A 283 15.57 10.42 -22.98
CA GLY A 283 15.73 11.78 -22.44
C GLY A 283 16.31 11.81 -21.03
N TYR A 284 16.28 10.69 -20.32
CA TYR A 284 16.79 10.62 -18.95
C TYR A 284 18.31 10.47 -18.89
N ALA A 285 18.88 10.93 -17.78
CA ALA A 285 20.20 10.57 -17.30
C ALA A 285 20.22 9.15 -16.71
N GLU A 286 21.41 8.71 -16.33
CA GLU A 286 21.59 7.44 -15.63
C GLU A 286 21.01 7.48 -14.20
N PRO A 287 20.51 6.35 -13.67
CA PRO A 287 20.51 5.00 -14.26
C PRO A 287 19.31 4.70 -15.16
N TRP A 288 18.33 5.60 -15.29
CA TRP A 288 17.07 5.29 -15.97
C TRP A 288 17.29 4.96 -17.44
N LYS A 289 18.15 5.71 -18.12
CA LYS A 289 18.47 5.48 -19.52
C LYS A 289 18.95 4.05 -19.76
N SER A 290 20.06 3.67 -19.15
CA SER A 290 20.63 2.33 -19.32
C SER A 290 19.69 1.23 -18.81
N ALA A 291 18.99 1.47 -17.69
CA ALA A 291 18.05 0.49 -17.14
C ALA A 291 16.96 0.09 -18.16
N PHE A 292 16.38 1.04 -18.89
CA PHE A 292 15.38 0.76 -19.91
C PHE A 292 16.00 0.28 -21.24
N GLU A 293 17.15 0.82 -21.64
CA GLU A 293 17.83 0.45 -22.88
C GLU A 293 18.25 -1.03 -22.88
N TRP A 294 18.73 -1.54 -21.74
CA TRP A 294 19.23 -2.91 -21.61
C TRP A 294 18.16 -3.98 -21.40
N LEU A 295 16.88 -3.60 -21.34
CA LEU A 295 15.80 -4.58 -21.19
C LEU A 295 15.76 -5.53 -22.40
N PRO A 296 15.46 -6.82 -22.22
CA PRO A 296 15.20 -7.72 -23.35
C PRO A 296 13.90 -7.34 -24.08
N GLU A 297 13.78 -7.70 -25.35
CA GLU A 297 12.61 -7.36 -26.20
C GLU A 297 11.27 -7.92 -25.68
N ASP A 298 11.30 -8.98 -24.89
CA ASP A 298 10.14 -9.63 -24.29
C ASP A 298 9.91 -9.22 -22.82
N GLN A 299 10.64 -8.23 -22.31
CA GLN A 299 10.51 -7.76 -20.93
C GLN A 299 9.06 -7.36 -20.62
N PRO A 300 8.43 -7.94 -19.58
CA PRO A 300 7.11 -7.50 -19.13
C PRO A 300 7.13 -6.05 -18.64
N VAL A 301 6.20 -5.24 -19.15
CA VAL A 301 5.95 -3.85 -18.74
C VAL A 301 4.52 -3.74 -18.23
N TRP A 302 4.34 -3.23 -17.01
CA TRP A 302 3.02 -3.11 -16.41
C TRP A 302 2.52 -1.68 -16.45
N TYR A 303 1.42 -1.47 -17.17
CA TYR A 303 0.76 -0.18 -17.31
C TYR A 303 -0.35 0.02 -16.28
N PHE A 304 -0.45 1.23 -15.71
CA PHE A 304 -1.51 1.63 -14.79
C PHE A 304 -1.93 3.08 -15.05
N GLY A 305 -3.24 3.32 -15.15
CA GLY A 305 -3.81 4.65 -14.87
C GLY A 305 -3.82 4.88 -13.35
N LEU A 306 -3.39 6.06 -12.91
CA LEU A 306 -3.40 6.40 -11.49
C LEU A 306 -4.83 6.69 -11.04
N ALA A 307 -5.16 6.27 -9.82
CA ALA A 307 -6.47 6.50 -9.22
C ALA A 307 -6.34 6.56 -7.70
N VAL A 308 -7.29 7.24 -7.07
CA VAL A 308 -7.35 7.43 -5.62
C VAL A 308 -8.77 7.24 -5.11
N TRP A 309 -8.95 7.12 -3.80
CA TRP A 309 -10.25 7.24 -3.16
C TRP A 309 -10.06 7.93 -1.81
N ASP A 310 -10.61 9.14 -1.68
CA ASP A 310 -10.39 9.99 -0.50
C ASP A 310 -11.51 9.78 0.53
N PRO A 311 -11.16 9.31 1.74
CA PRO A 311 -11.79 9.55 3.01
C PRO A 311 -12.99 10.43 3.09
N ARG A 312 -12.67 11.67 2.71
CA ARG A 312 -13.23 12.92 3.20
C ARG A 312 -14.33 13.45 2.32
N GLU A 313 -14.45 12.96 1.10
CA GLU A 313 -15.56 13.25 0.20
C GLU A 313 -16.89 12.80 0.83
N GLU A 314 -17.93 13.63 0.70
CA GLU A 314 -19.24 13.36 1.29
C GLU A 314 -19.85 12.05 0.74
N THR A 315 -19.70 11.82 -0.56
CA THR A 315 -20.15 10.61 -1.26
C THR A 315 -19.39 9.34 -0.88
N HIS A 316 -18.30 9.47 -0.14
CA HIS A 316 -17.45 8.37 0.29
C HIS A 316 -17.72 7.95 1.75
N ARG A 317 -18.57 8.68 2.50
CA ARG A 317 -18.93 8.27 3.87
C ARG A 317 -19.83 7.05 3.87
N TRP A 318 -19.49 6.05 4.68
CA TRP A 318 -20.28 4.83 4.86
C TRP A 318 -20.95 4.81 6.24
N ASP A 319 -22.07 4.10 6.33
CA ASP A 319 -22.66 3.71 7.61
C ASP A 319 -21.90 2.49 8.17
N ASN A 320 -21.18 2.69 9.27
CA ASN A 320 -20.41 1.65 9.96
C ASN A 320 -21.30 0.66 10.77
N ARG A 321 -22.63 0.81 10.69
CA ARG A 321 -23.65 -0.07 11.29
C ARG A 321 -23.51 -0.19 12.81
N ASN A 322 -23.30 0.95 13.48
CA ASN A 322 -22.98 1.04 14.92
C ASN A 322 -21.67 0.31 15.28
N GLY A 323 -20.63 0.52 14.47
CA GLY A 323 -19.30 -0.06 14.67
C GLY A 323 -19.20 -1.56 14.44
N ARG A 324 -20.07 -2.13 13.60
CA ARG A 324 -20.02 -3.55 13.20
C ARG A 324 -19.29 -3.78 11.89
N VAL A 325 -18.97 -2.71 11.16
CA VAL A 325 -18.16 -2.78 9.94
C VAL A 325 -17.29 -1.53 9.81
N THR A 326 -16.05 -1.67 9.36
CA THR A 326 -15.18 -0.53 9.04
C THR A 326 -14.17 -0.89 7.94
N LEU A 327 -13.38 0.08 7.49
CA LEU A 327 -12.37 -0.04 6.43
C LEU A 327 -10.98 0.37 6.96
N ALA A 328 -9.91 -0.19 6.40
CA ALA A 328 -8.53 0.14 6.74
C ALA A 328 -7.56 -0.10 5.56
N GLY A 329 -6.50 0.71 5.46
CA GLY A 329 -5.54 0.66 4.36
C GLY A 329 -6.18 1.02 3.01
N ASP A 330 -5.72 0.42 1.92
CA ASP A 330 -6.23 0.70 0.56
C ASP A 330 -7.74 0.41 0.36
N SER A 331 -8.40 -0.29 1.27
CA SER A 331 -9.87 -0.39 1.23
C SER A 331 -10.55 0.91 1.68
N ALA A 332 -9.85 1.75 2.45
CA ALA A 332 -10.32 3.03 2.96
C ALA A 332 -9.66 4.22 2.26
N HIS A 333 -8.40 4.18 1.86
CA HIS A 333 -7.67 5.35 1.34
C HIS A 333 -6.58 4.99 0.33
N PRO A 334 -6.91 4.31 -0.78
CA PRO A 334 -5.94 4.10 -1.84
C PRO A 334 -5.47 5.45 -2.40
N MET A 335 -4.16 5.64 -2.43
CA MET A 335 -3.48 6.87 -2.82
C MET A 335 -2.43 6.60 -3.91
N THR A 336 -1.91 7.66 -4.52
CA THR A 336 -0.78 7.53 -5.45
C THR A 336 0.54 7.29 -4.69
N TYR A 337 1.52 6.68 -5.36
CA TYR A 337 2.70 6.11 -4.71
C TYR A 337 3.91 7.05 -4.63
N GLN A 338 3.87 8.21 -5.29
CA GLN A 338 5.05 9.10 -5.44
C GLN A 338 5.54 9.68 -4.10
N ARG A 339 4.69 9.75 -3.06
CA ARG A 339 5.09 10.12 -1.70
C ARG A 339 5.45 8.93 -0.79
N GLY A 340 5.25 7.70 -1.25
CA GLY A 340 5.60 6.49 -0.48
C GLY A 340 4.84 6.29 0.84
N GLN A 341 3.65 6.89 1.00
CA GLN A 341 2.96 6.93 2.31
C GLN A 341 1.99 5.76 2.56
N GLY A 342 1.52 5.06 1.52
CA GLY A 342 0.43 4.08 1.64
C GLY A 342 0.63 3.00 2.71
N LEU A 343 1.82 2.38 2.79
CA LEU A 343 2.10 1.37 3.82
C LEU A 343 2.16 1.98 5.22
N ASN A 344 2.75 3.16 5.37
CA ASN A 344 2.84 3.82 6.67
C ASN A 344 1.45 4.14 7.23
N HIS A 345 0.54 4.67 6.40
CA HIS A 345 -0.86 4.90 6.78
C HIS A 345 -1.57 3.59 7.09
N SER A 346 -1.45 2.60 6.23
CA SER A 346 -2.07 1.28 6.41
C SER A 346 -1.70 0.61 7.73
N ILE A 347 -0.42 0.62 8.12
CA ILE A 347 0.02 0.01 9.38
C ILE A 347 -0.36 0.87 10.59
N THR A 348 -0.48 2.17 10.40
CA THR A 348 -0.96 3.08 11.47
C THR A 348 -2.44 2.90 11.73
N ASP A 349 -3.25 2.68 10.70
CA ASP A 349 -4.65 2.27 10.87
C ASP A 349 -4.74 1.01 11.72
N ALA A 350 -3.91 0.01 11.41
CA ALA A 350 -3.87 -1.23 12.16
C ALA A 350 -3.53 -1.00 13.64
N GLY A 351 -2.52 -0.16 13.91
CA GLY A 351 -2.14 0.23 15.27
C GLY A 351 -3.25 0.95 16.02
N ASN A 352 -3.88 1.94 15.40
CA ASN A 352 -4.92 2.76 16.00
C ASN A 352 -6.19 1.96 16.27
N LEU A 353 -6.63 1.15 15.29
CA LEU A 353 -7.80 0.29 15.44
C LEU A 353 -7.62 -0.71 16.59
N VAL A 354 -6.50 -1.43 16.63
CA VAL A 354 -6.22 -2.41 17.70
C VAL A 354 -6.13 -1.72 19.06
N LYS A 355 -5.48 -0.56 19.14
CA LYS A 355 -5.39 0.22 20.38
C LYS A 355 -6.78 0.61 20.90
N LEU A 356 -7.66 1.09 20.04
CA LEU A 356 -9.00 1.52 20.42
C LEU A 356 -9.89 0.34 20.82
N LEU A 357 -9.86 -0.77 20.07
CA LEU A 357 -10.61 -1.99 20.41
C LEU A 357 -10.17 -2.64 21.72
N LYS A 358 -8.92 -2.40 22.16
CA LYS A 358 -8.41 -2.86 23.46
C LYS A 358 -8.83 -1.95 24.62
N ALA A 359 -8.92 -0.64 24.38
CA ALA A 359 -9.04 0.36 25.43
C ALA A 359 -10.48 0.78 25.72
N ASP A 360 -11.33 0.85 24.69
CA ASP A 360 -12.72 1.25 24.84
C ASP A 360 -13.55 0.05 25.30
N SER A 361 -14.59 0.29 26.11
CA SER A 361 -15.58 -0.74 26.47
C SER A 361 -16.76 -0.78 25.51
N CYS A 362 -16.91 0.24 24.65
CA CYS A 362 -17.98 0.35 23.67
C CYS A 362 -17.42 0.27 22.24
N GLN A 363 -17.74 -0.82 21.52
CA GLN A 363 -17.22 -1.06 20.17
C GLN A 363 -17.63 0.04 19.18
N SER A 364 -18.88 0.52 19.25
CA SER A 364 -19.37 1.58 18.36
C SER A 364 -18.58 2.89 18.56
N SER A 365 -18.29 3.26 19.80
CA SER A 365 -17.45 4.41 20.13
C SER A 365 -16.01 4.23 19.64
N ALA A 366 -15.43 3.05 19.83
CA ALA A 366 -14.08 2.73 19.36
C ALA A 366 -13.94 2.88 17.84
N ILE A 367 -14.91 2.34 17.09
CA ILE A 367 -14.90 2.43 15.63
C ILE A 367 -15.14 3.87 15.16
N ALA A 368 -16.06 4.61 15.78
CA ALA A 368 -16.28 6.02 15.44
C ALA A 368 -15.01 6.87 15.63
N LYS A 369 -14.30 6.70 16.76
CA LYS A 369 -13.02 7.39 17.01
C LYS A 369 -11.94 6.99 16.02
N TYR A 370 -11.88 5.70 15.66
CA TYR A 370 -10.94 5.20 14.66
C TYR A 370 -11.22 5.81 13.28
N GLU A 371 -12.47 5.81 12.85
CA GLU A 371 -12.86 6.34 11.53
C GLU A 371 -12.64 7.85 11.46
N GLU A 372 -12.98 8.60 12.49
CA GLU A 372 -12.70 10.05 12.55
C GLU A 372 -11.21 10.36 12.34
N GLU A 373 -10.34 9.67 13.08
CA GLU A 373 -8.88 9.81 12.96
C GLU A 373 -8.37 9.38 11.60
N MET A 374 -8.79 8.22 11.11
CA MET A 374 -8.33 7.64 9.85
C MET A 374 -8.78 8.48 8.66
N ILE A 375 -10.05 8.93 8.64
CA ILE A 375 -10.60 9.80 7.58
C ILE A 375 -9.81 11.11 7.54
N ALA A 376 -9.54 11.73 8.68
CA ALA A 376 -8.77 12.97 8.74
C ALA A 376 -7.32 12.78 8.25
N ARG A 377 -6.57 11.87 8.88
CA ARG A 377 -5.14 11.64 8.59
C ARG A 377 -4.92 11.08 7.18
N ALA A 378 -5.61 10.02 6.82
CA ALA A 378 -5.34 9.31 5.56
C ALA A 378 -6.02 9.99 4.36
N GLY A 379 -7.18 10.61 4.57
CA GLY A 379 -7.79 11.45 3.55
C GLY A 379 -6.91 12.65 3.18
N GLU A 380 -6.30 13.31 4.16
CA GLU A 380 -5.34 14.40 3.87
C GLU A 380 -4.16 13.92 3.03
N GLU A 381 -3.59 12.75 3.36
CA GLU A 381 -2.50 12.21 2.55
C GLU A 381 -2.95 11.78 1.14
N VAL A 382 -4.19 11.30 0.95
CA VAL A 382 -4.74 11.06 -0.39
C VAL A 382 -4.74 12.35 -1.21
N HIS A 383 -5.22 13.45 -0.64
CA HIS A 383 -5.23 14.75 -1.31
C HIS A 383 -3.84 15.32 -1.59
N LEU A 384 -2.95 15.26 -0.61
CA LEU A 384 -1.54 15.64 -0.80
C LEU A 384 -0.87 14.79 -1.88
N SER A 385 -1.21 13.51 -1.97
CA SER A 385 -0.71 12.60 -3.01
C SER A 385 -1.20 13.00 -4.41
N VAL A 386 -2.46 13.46 -4.54
CA VAL A 386 -2.98 14.03 -5.79
C VAL A 386 -2.22 15.31 -6.15
N ILE A 387 -2.10 16.29 -5.25
CA ILE A 387 -1.36 17.54 -5.48
C ILE A 387 0.09 17.24 -5.89
N ASN A 388 0.74 16.32 -5.17
CA ASN A 388 2.10 15.91 -5.44
C ASN A 388 2.25 15.25 -6.80
N THR A 389 1.32 14.38 -7.17
CA THR A 389 1.31 13.78 -8.51
C THR A 389 1.19 14.86 -9.58
N THR A 390 0.26 15.81 -9.41
CA THR A 390 0.07 16.91 -10.33
C THR A 390 1.33 17.75 -10.50
N MET A 391 1.96 18.17 -9.40
CA MET A 391 3.14 19.03 -9.42
C MET A 391 4.42 18.30 -9.88
N LEU A 392 4.57 17.00 -9.63
CA LEU A 392 5.70 16.23 -10.14
C LEU A 392 5.67 16.03 -11.67
N HIS A 393 4.49 16.17 -12.29
CA HIS A 393 4.31 16.14 -13.74
C HIS A 393 4.04 17.55 -14.31
N ASP A 394 4.50 18.59 -13.62
CA ASP A 394 4.55 19.97 -14.09
C ASP A 394 5.90 20.55 -13.67
N TRP A 395 6.86 20.58 -14.59
CA TRP A 395 8.23 21.01 -14.33
C TRP A 395 8.30 22.41 -13.71
N SER A 396 7.37 23.29 -14.07
CA SER A 396 7.30 24.64 -13.51
C SER A 396 6.94 24.67 -12.02
N LYS A 397 6.33 23.58 -11.50
CA LYS A 397 5.85 23.45 -10.12
C LYS A 397 6.52 22.33 -9.33
N VAL A 398 7.47 21.60 -9.91
CA VAL A 398 8.08 20.41 -9.29
C VAL A 398 8.67 20.70 -7.90
N LEU A 399 9.35 21.85 -7.74
CA LEU A 399 9.97 22.27 -6.48
C LEU A 399 8.95 22.73 -5.43
N GLU A 400 7.70 22.97 -5.85
CA GLU A 400 6.57 23.31 -4.98
C GLU A 400 5.79 22.08 -4.53
N SER A 401 6.06 20.90 -5.12
CA SER A 401 5.39 19.67 -4.76
C SER A 401 5.54 19.34 -3.27
N PRO A 402 4.52 18.74 -2.64
CA PRO A 402 4.58 18.30 -1.25
C PRO A 402 5.82 17.47 -0.89
N VAL A 403 6.34 16.63 -1.80
CA VAL A 403 7.57 15.86 -1.54
C VAL A 403 8.82 16.75 -1.52
N PHE A 404 8.92 17.77 -2.35
CA PHE A 404 10.06 18.70 -2.30
C PHE A 404 9.97 19.69 -1.14
N LYS A 405 8.76 20.08 -0.72
CA LYS A 405 8.56 20.98 0.42
C LYS A 405 8.68 20.29 1.78
N ASN A 406 8.19 19.05 1.88
CA ASN A 406 8.04 18.36 3.17
C ASN A 406 8.71 16.98 3.23
N ALA A 407 9.47 16.59 2.21
CA ALA A 407 10.02 15.25 2.07
C ALA A 407 8.91 14.18 2.19
N LEU A 408 9.23 13.08 2.87
CA LEU A 408 8.31 11.98 3.18
C LEU A 408 7.72 12.09 4.60
N ARG A 409 7.74 13.28 5.21
CA ARG A 409 7.18 13.49 6.55
C ARG A 409 5.65 13.50 6.48
N MET A 410 5.03 12.92 7.50
CA MET A 410 3.59 13.09 7.73
C MET A 410 3.33 14.57 8.02
N GLN A 411 2.33 15.16 7.37
CA GLN A 411 1.90 16.49 7.73
C GLN A 411 1.08 16.41 9.03
N SER A 412 1.45 17.24 10.00
CA SER A 412 0.86 17.31 11.33
C SER A 412 -0.40 18.14 11.35
#